data_AF-B2FJD0-F1
#
_entry.id   AF-B2FJD0-F1
#
_cell.length_a   1.000
_cell.length_b   1.000
_cell.length_c   1.000
_cell.angle_alpha   90.00
_cell.angle_beta   90.00
_cell.angle_gamma   90.00
#
_symmetry.space_group_name_H-M   'P 1'
#
loop_
_entity.id
_entity.type
_entity.pdbx_description
1 polymer ?
#
loop_
_entity_poly.entity_id
_entity_poly.type
_entity_poly.pdbx_seq_one_letter_code
_entity_poly.pdbx_strand_id
1 'polypeptide(L)'
;MMHGHGYGREAVAAVWSAASGRLRCAAFRYPVAEQNRSSRSLAESLGGLPVAREQGVKYTAIVYRIPAAMHGVATDVAESR
;
A
#
# COMPACT_ATOMS: atom_id res chain seq x y z
N MET A 1 7.71 -25.44 5.27
CA MET A 1 8.36 -24.26 5.88
C MET A 1 7.68 -23.03 5.28
N MET A 2 7.02 -22.24 6.13
CA MET A 2 5.91 -21.37 5.79
C MET A 2 6.39 -20.07 5.11
N HIS A 3 6.50 -20.06 3.78
CA HIS A 3 6.78 -18.87 2.97
C HIS A 3 5.80 -18.83 1.80
N GLY A 4 5.08 -17.72 1.60
CA GLY A 4 4.28 -17.48 0.39
C GLY A 4 2.76 -17.38 0.56
N HIS A 5 2.19 -17.43 1.77
CA HIS A 5 0.74 -17.39 1.98
C HIS A 5 0.07 -16.02 1.78
N GLY A 6 0.79 -15.00 1.30
CA GLY A 6 0.17 -13.69 1.02
C GLY A 6 -0.21 -12.86 2.25
N TYR A 7 0.01 -13.34 3.48
CA TYR A 7 -0.34 -12.60 4.71
C TYR A 7 0.26 -11.19 4.78
N GLY A 8 1.49 -11.00 4.29
CA GLY A 8 2.09 -9.68 4.21
C GLY A 8 1.34 -8.74 3.26
N ARG A 9 0.81 -9.26 2.16
CA ARG A 9 -0.05 -8.50 1.22
C ARG A 9 -1.38 -8.14 1.87
N GLU A 10 -2.03 -9.10 2.53
CA GLU A 10 -3.31 -8.87 3.21
C GLU A 10 -3.19 -7.84 4.33
N ALA A 11 -2.15 -7.96 5.17
CA ALA A 11 -1.91 -7.01 6.25
C ALA A 11 -1.67 -5.58 5.71
N VAL A 12 -0.84 -5.43 4.67
CA VAL A 12 -0.57 -4.12 4.07
C VAL A 12 -1.82 -3.55 3.41
N ALA A 13 -2.60 -4.38 2.71
CA ALA A 13 -3.85 -3.95 2.08
C ALA A 13 -4.89 -3.50 3.12
N ALA A 14 -5.02 -4.22 4.23
CA ALA A 14 -5.91 -3.86 5.33
C ALA A 14 -5.52 -2.52 5.97
N VAL A 15 -4.22 -2.33 6.26
CA VAL A 15 -3.69 -1.07 6.80
C VAL A 15 -3.90 0.07 5.81
N TRP A 16 -3.61 -0.14 4.53
CA TRP A 16 -3.82 0.86 3.48
C TRP A 16 -5.29 1.28 3.36
N SER A 17 -6.23 0.32 3.35
CA SER A 17 -7.66 0.58 3.29
C SER A 17 -8.13 1.38 4.51
N ALA A 18 -7.82 0.89 5.72
CA ALA A 18 -8.21 1.54 6.98
C ALA A 18 -7.60 2.95 7.10
N ALA A 19 -6.33 3.11 6.70
CA ALA A 19 -5.67 4.41 6.70
C ALA A 19 -6.29 5.36 5.67
N SER A 20 -6.68 4.88 4.49
CA SER A 20 -7.32 5.69 3.46
C SER A 20 -8.68 6.25 3.90
N GLY A 21 -9.42 5.50 4.74
CA GLY A 21 -10.70 5.97 5.29
C GLY A 21 -10.55 6.96 6.44
N ARG A 22 -9.45 6.90 7.18
CA ARG A 22 -9.21 7.73 8.39
C ARG A 22 -8.33 8.95 8.13
N LEU A 23 -7.33 8.80 7.28
CA LEU A 23 -6.39 9.86 6.92
C LEU A 23 -6.91 10.51 5.65
N ARG A 24 -7.21 11.81 5.71
CA ARG A 24 -7.53 12.61 4.52
C ARG A 24 -6.26 12.85 3.70
N CYS A 25 -5.76 11.82 3.03
CA CYS A 25 -4.60 11.90 2.14
C CYS A 25 -4.98 11.47 0.72
N ALA A 26 -4.31 12.04 -0.27
CA ALA A 26 -4.52 11.65 -1.67
C ALA A 26 -3.74 10.38 -2.04
N ALA A 27 -2.66 10.08 -1.32
CA ALA A 27 -1.80 8.93 -1.57
C ALA A 27 -0.87 8.64 -0.39
N PHE A 28 -0.35 7.41 -0.37
CA PHE A 28 0.67 6.92 0.54
C PHE A 28 2.00 6.77 -0.18
N ARG A 29 3.08 7.01 0.57
CA ARG A 29 4.45 6.79 0.10
C ARG A 29 4.92 5.41 0.57
N TYR A 30 5.42 4.61 -0.36
CA TYR A 30 5.86 3.23 -0.09
C TYR A 30 7.23 2.95 -0.73
N PRO A 31 8.34 3.20 -0.01
CA PRO A 31 9.69 2.89 -0.49
C PRO A 31 9.93 1.38 -0.42
N VAL A 32 10.38 0.79 -1.53
CA VAL A 32 10.71 -0.63 -1.64
C VAL A 32 12.09 -0.79 -2.23
N ALA A 33 12.88 -1.74 -1.72
CA ALA A 33 14.16 -2.08 -2.35
C ALA A 33 13.94 -2.50 -3.80
N GLU A 34 14.77 -2.00 -4.72
CA GLU A 34 14.66 -2.25 -6.16
C GLU A 34 14.64 -3.77 -6.49
N GLN A 35 15.42 -4.54 -5.73
CA GLN A 35 15.53 -5.99 -5.88
C GLN A 35 14.34 -6.76 -5.27
N ASN A 36 13.52 -6.13 -4.42
CA ASN A 36 12.39 -6.78 -3.77
C ASN A 36 11.16 -6.81 -4.68
N ARG A 37 11.11 -7.82 -5.57
CA ARG A 37 10.00 -8.01 -6.52
C ARG A 37 8.64 -8.23 -5.86
N SER A 38 8.60 -8.88 -4.70
CA SER A 38 7.33 -9.16 -3.99
C SER A 38 6.65 -7.87 -3.53
N SER A 39 7.41 -6.97 -2.89
CA SER A 39 6.90 -5.67 -2.45
C SER A 39 6.58 -4.73 -3.60
N ARG A 40 7.33 -4.79 -4.72
CA ARG A 40 7.00 -4.04 -5.94
C ARG A 40 5.65 -4.48 -6.53
N SER A 41 5.46 -5.79 -6.70
CA SER A 41 4.20 -6.34 -7.19
C SER A 41 3.02 -6.00 -6.28
N LEU A 42 3.23 -5.97 -4.95
CA LEU A 42 2.22 -5.52 -4.00
C LEU A 42 1.83 -4.05 -4.24
N ALA A 43 2.82 -3.16 -4.31
CA ALA A 43 2.58 -1.73 -4.54
C ALA A 43 1.82 -1.49 -5.85
N GLU A 44 2.23 -2.18 -6.92
CA GLU A 44 1.58 -2.12 -8.24
C GLU A 44 0.14 -2.64 -8.18
N SER A 45 -0.12 -3.73 -7.45
CA SER A 45 -1.48 -4.29 -7.29
C SER A 45 -2.44 -3.36 -6.56
N LEU A 46 -1.93 -2.44 -5.72
CA LEU A 46 -2.72 -1.40 -5.05
C LEU A 46 -2.86 -0.13 -5.91
N GLY A 47 -2.49 -0.18 -7.20
CA GLY A 47 -2.51 0.96 -8.10
C GLY A 47 -1.35 1.94 -7.89
N GLY A 48 -0.30 1.52 -7.18
CA GLY A 48 0.88 2.32 -6.93
C GLY A 48 1.72 2.55 -8.17
N LEU A 49 2.21 3.78 -8.33
CA LEU A 49 3.10 4.17 -9.41
C LEU A 49 4.49 4.55 -8.85
N PRO A 50 5.59 4.12 -9.48
CA PRO A 50 6.92 4.56 -9.09
C PRO A 50 7.08 6.05 -9.41
N VAL A 51 7.46 6.85 -8.41
CA VAL A 51 7.60 8.31 -8.54
C VAL A 51 9.01 8.81 -8.29
N ALA A 52 9.84 8.01 -7.61
CA ALA A 52 11.24 8.36 -7.38
C ALA A 52 12.11 7.10 -7.22
N ARG A 53 13.42 7.28 -7.39
CA ARG A 53 14.46 6.31 -7.07
C ARG A 53 15.43 6.98 -6.11
N GLU A 54 15.60 6.40 -4.93
CA GLU A 54 16.44 6.94 -3.85
C GLU A 54 17.58 5.96 -3.57
N GLN A 55 18.82 6.43 -3.71
CA GLN A 55 20.00 5.61 -3.39
C GLN A 55 20.34 5.80 -1.90
N GLY A 56 20.06 4.77 -1.10
CA GLY A 56 20.52 4.70 0.29
C GLY A 56 21.86 3.97 0.40
N VAL A 57 22.55 4.16 1.53
CA VAL A 57 23.85 3.53 1.82
C VAL A 57 23.80 1.99 1.73
N LYS A 58 22.64 1.39 2.05
CA LYS A 58 22.45 -0.06 2.09
C LYS A 58 21.77 -0.65 0.85
N TYR A 59 20.92 0.11 0.17
CA TYR A 59 20.19 -0.34 -1.02
C TYR A 59 19.60 0.85 -1.78
N THR A 60 19.33 0.63 -3.07
CA THR A 60 18.51 1.55 -3.87
C THR A 60 17.03 1.24 -3.68
N ALA A 61 16.25 2.24 -3.29
CA ALA A 61 14.82 2.15 -3.12
C ALA A 61 14.10 2.75 -4.34
N ILE A 62 13.07 2.05 -4.82
CA ILE A 62 12.04 2.64 -5.68
C ILE A 62 10.91 3.11 -4.77
N VAL A 63 10.55 4.38 -4.88
CA VAL A 63 9.46 4.95 -4.10
C VAL A 63 8.19 4.90 -4.93
N TYR A 64 7.19 4.18 -4.41
CA TYR A 64 5.85 4.16 -4.99
C TYR A 64 4.97 5.21 -4.32
N ARG A 65 4.15 5.88 -5.14
CA ARG A 65 2.97 6.64 -4.71
C ARG A 65 1.75 5.74 -4.90
N ILE A 66 1.19 5.25 -3.81
CA ILE A 66 -0.02 4.42 -3.81
C ILE A 66 -1.23 5.33 -3.57
N PRO A 67 -2.19 5.43 -4.49
CA PRO A 67 -3.38 6.27 -4.28
C PRO A 67 -4.11 5.82 -3.01
N ALA A 68 -4.76 6.75 -2.30
CA ALA A 68 -5.67 6.36 -1.23
C ALA A 68 -6.82 5.52 -1.81
N ALA A 69 -7.28 4.52 -1.07
CA ALA A 69 -8.43 3.72 -1.47
C ALA A 69 -9.62 4.66 -1.68
N MET A 70 -10.10 4.72 -2.92
CA MET A 70 -11.39 5.34 -3.23
C MET A 70 -12.44 4.50 -2.51
N HIS A 71 -12.92 4.97 -1.37
CA HIS A 71 -14.14 4.44 -0.79
C HIS A 71 -15.26 4.87 -1.73
N GLY A 72 -15.58 4.03 -2.72
CA GLY A 72 -16.89 4.10 -3.34
C GLY A 72 -17.89 4.06 -2.19
N VAL A 73 -18.66 5.13 -2.04
CA VAL A 73 -19.58 5.37 -0.92
C VAL A 73 -20.41 4.11 -0.66
N ALA A 74 -19.96 3.27 0.26
CA ALA A 74 -20.76 2.22 0.86
C ALA A 74 -21.42 2.89 2.06
N THR A 75 -22.60 3.43 1.76
CA THR A 75 -23.70 3.78 2.66
C THR A 75 -23.42 3.62 4.16
N ASP A 76 -23.56 4.74 4.85
CA ASP A 76 -24.14 4.81 6.19
C ASP A 76 -25.24 3.76 6.33
N VAL A 77 -24.91 2.61 6.94
CA VAL A 77 -25.90 1.76 7.57
C VAL A 77 -25.70 1.99 9.04
N ALA A 78 -26.52 2.90 9.53
CA ALA A 78 -26.89 3.07 10.92
C ALA A 78 -26.92 1.73 11.67
N GLU A 79 -26.07 1.60 12.68
CA GLU A 79 -26.47 0.85 13.87
C GLU A 79 -26.92 1.86 14.92
N SER A 80 -28.22 2.16 14.86
CA SER A 80 -28.97 2.61 16.01
C SER A 80 -29.35 1.38 16.82
N ARG A 81 -28.78 1.24 18.02
CA ARG A 81 -29.46 0.60 19.14
C ARG A 81 -28.90 1.04 20.49
#